data_AF-A0A967I5U7-F1
#
_entry.id   AF-A0A967I5U7-F1
#
_cell.length_a   1.000
_cell.length_b   1.000
_cell.length_c   1.000
_cell.angle_alpha   90.00
_cell.angle_beta   90.00
_cell.angle_gamma   90.00
#
_symmetry.space_group_name_H-M   'P 1'
#
loop_
_entity.id
_entity.type
_entity.pdbx_description
1 polymer ?
#
loop_
_entity_poly.entity_id
_entity_poly.type
_entity_poly.pdbx_seq_one_letter_code
_entity_poly.pdbx_strand_id
1 'polypeptide(L)' 'MAEAEKMVYIVTHAGEDPERATFPFMLATAAQAMEVEAVVALQGVSVFLAKKGYLENVVAAGLPALKDLVD' A
#
# COMPACT_ATOMS: atom_id res chain seq x y z
N MET A 1 -1.18 29.03 5.23
CA MET A 1 -1.78 27.73 4.84
C MET A 1 -1.24 26.74 5.84
N ALA A 2 -2.09 26.04 6.59
CA ALA A 2 -1.60 24.99 7.49
C ALA A 2 -0.97 23.89 6.62
N GLU A 3 0.18 23.35 7.02
CA GLU A 3 0.74 22.15 6.39
C GLU A 3 -0.33 21.05 6.42
N ALA A 4 -0.57 20.39 5.28
CA ALA A 4 -1.45 19.24 5.24
C ALA A 4 -0.87 18.13 6.13
N GLU A 5 -1.69 17.50 6.96
CA GLU A 5 -1.25 16.34 7.75
C GLU A 5 -0.79 15.24 6.80
N LYS A 6 0.40 14.71 7.07
CA LYS A 6 1.06 13.68 6.25
C LYS A 6 1.23 12.41 7.05
N MET A 7 0.79 11.30 6.49
CA MET A 7 0.95 9.97 7.06
C MET A 7 1.82 9.10 6.17
N VAL A 8 2.87 8.51 6.75
CA VAL A 8 3.82 7.65 6.05
C VAL A 8 3.62 6.20 6.49
N TYR A 9 3.34 5.32 5.54
CA TYR A 9 3.22 3.88 5.75
C TYR A 9 4.46 3.17 5.21
N ILE A 10 5.20 2.49 6.09
CA ILE A 10 6.37 1.71 5.70
C ILE A 10 5.93 0.29 5.40
N VAL A 11 6.14 -0.14 4.15
CA VAL A 11 5.81 -1.49 3.69
C VAL A 11 7.10 -2.28 3.57
N THR A 12 7.14 -3.45 4.19
CA THR A 12 8.31 -4.34 4.15
C THR A 12 8.07 -5.69 3.52
N HIS A 13 6.81 -5.99 3.21
CA HIS A 13 6.37 -7.28 2.67
C HIS A 13 5.82 -7.12 1.25
N ALA A 14 5.90 -8.19 0.46
CA ALA A 14 5.34 -8.28 -0.89
C ALA A 14 4.54 -9.59 -1.06
N GLY A 15 4.71 -10.31 -2.17
CA GLY A 15 3.98 -11.54 -2.46
C GLY A 15 4.26 -12.69 -1.50
N GLU A 16 5.32 -12.62 -0.70
CA GLU A 16 5.63 -13.61 0.35
C GLU A 16 4.69 -13.51 1.56
N ASP A 17 4.08 -12.34 1.80
CA ASP A 17 3.04 -12.14 2.80
C ASP A 17 2.01 -11.13 2.25
N PRO A 18 1.07 -11.61 1.39
CA PRO A 18 0.14 -10.73 0.68
C PRO A 18 -0.78 -9.92 1.60
N GLU A 19 -1.12 -10.46 2.77
CA GLU A 19 -1.96 -9.77 3.76
C GLU A 19 -1.24 -8.54 4.31
N ARG A 20 0.01 -8.70 4.78
CA ARG A 20 0.82 -7.58 5.30
C ARG A 20 1.28 -6.62 4.21
N ALA A 21 1.39 -7.07 2.97
CA ALA A 21 1.62 -6.19 1.82
C ALA A 21 0.40 -5.31 1.52
N THR A 22 -0.81 -5.77 1.80
CA THR A 22 -2.07 -5.11 1.42
C THR A 22 -2.54 -4.07 2.45
N PHE A 23 -2.39 -4.34 3.75
CA PHE A 23 -2.89 -3.43 4.80
C PHE A 23 -2.39 -1.98 4.69
N PRO A 24 -1.10 -1.69 4.42
CA PRO A 24 -0.64 -0.31 4.29
C PRO A 24 -1.36 0.48 3.20
N PHE A 25 -1.74 -0.18 2.10
CA PHE A 25 -2.45 0.47 1.00
C PHE A 25 -3.92 0.71 1.34
N MET A 26 -4.58 -0.23 2.04
CA MET A 26 -5.93 0.00 2.56
C MET A 26 -5.95 1.20 3.54
N LEU A 27 -4.95 1.30 4.41
CA LEU A 27 -4.81 2.43 5.33
C LEU A 27 -4.52 3.74 4.58
N ALA A 28 -3.68 3.70 3.54
CA ALA A 28 -3.44 4.86 2.68
C ALA A 28 -4.72 5.34 1.99
N THR A 29 -5.54 4.44 1.45
CA THR A 29 -6.86 4.77 0.88
C THR A 29 -7.78 5.40 1.93
N ALA A 30 -7.80 4.87 3.16
CA ALA A 30 -8.58 5.45 4.24
C ALA A 30 -8.09 6.86 4.64
N ALA A 31 -6.78 7.07 4.70
CA ALA A 31 -6.19 8.38 4.96
C ALA A 31 -6.54 9.41 3.87
N GLN A 32 -6.49 9.01 2.60
CA GLN A 32 -6.92 9.85 1.49
C GLN A 32 -8.40 10.23 1.57
N ALA A 33 -9.27 9.30 1.99
CA ALA A 33 -10.69 9.59 2.24
C ALA A 33 -10.93 10.58 3.41
N MET A 34 -9.93 10.73 4.29
CA MET A 34 -9.91 11.70 5.38
C MET A 34 -9.17 13.00 5.04
N GLU A 35 -8.83 13.22 3.75
CA GLU A 35 -8.08 14.39 3.28
C GLU A 35 -6.65 14.51 3.89
N VAL A 36 -6.08 13.39 4.34
CA VAL A 36 -4.69 13.29 4.84
C VAL A 36 -3.77 12.84 3.69
N GLU A 37 -2.62 13.49 3.53
CA GLU A 37 -1.64 13.09 2.51
C GLU A 37 -1.01 11.75 2.93
N ALA A 38 -1.27 10.69 2.17
CA ALA A 38 -0.70 9.37 2.41
C ALA A 38 0.55 9.13 1.54
N VAL A 39 1.63 8.68 2.17
CA VAL A 39 2.86 8.25 1.48
C VAL A 39 3.14 6.80 1.82
N VAL A 40 3.22 5.95 0.79
CA VAL A 40 3.61 4.54 0.96
C VAL A 40 5.10 4.40 0.62
N ALA A 41 5.92 4.11 1.63
CA ALA A 41 7.36 3.91 1.49
C ALA A 41 7.68 2.41 1.39
N LEU A 42 8.13 1.97 0.22
CA LEU A 42 8.56 0.59 -0.01
C LEU A 42 10.01 0.40 0.47
N GLN A 43 10.23 -0.52 1.40
CA GLN A 43 11.53 -0.87 1.94
C GLN A 43 11.73 -2.39 1.97
N GLY A 44 12.90 -2.89 1.59
CA GLY A 44 13.19 -4.33 1.64
C GLY A 44 12.47 -5.08 0.54
N VAL A 45 11.73 -6.15 0.87
CA VAL A 45 11.11 -7.03 -0.14
C VAL A 45 9.97 -6.34 -0.88
N SER A 46 9.26 -5.43 -0.22
CA SER A 46 8.14 -4.66 -0.80
C SER A 46 8.53 -3.83 -2.03
N VAL A 47 9.82 -3.57 -2.28
CA VAL A 47 10.25 -2.86 -3.51
C VAL A 47 9.84 -3.60 -4.78
N PHE A 48 9.61 -4.92 -4.71
CA PHE A 48 9.08 -5.69 -5.84
C PHE A 48 7.65 -5.32 -6.20
N LEU A 49 6.86 -4.73 -5.28
CA LEU A 49 5.51 -4.24 -5.56
C LEU A 49 5.51 -3.14 -6.64
N ALA A 50 6.60 -2.37 -6.76
CA ALA A 50 6.76 -1.37 -7.82
C ALA A 50 7.16 -1.98 -9.18
N LYS A 51 7.48 -3.27 -9.24
CA LYS A 51 7.81 -3.94 -10.50
C LYS A 51 6.53 -4.17 -11.30
N LYS A 52 6.53 -3.74 -12.57
CA LYS A 52 5.40 -3.95 -13.50
C LYS A 52 4.95 -5.42 -13.50
N GLY A 53 3.65 -5.64 -13.33
CA GLY A 53 3.01 -6.96 -13.30
C GLY A 53 3.15 -7.70 -11.97
N TYR A 54 3.89 -7.18 -10.99
CA TYR A 54 4.04 -7.87 -9.71
C TYR A 54 2.75 -7.82 -8.87
N LEU A 55 2.09 -6.66 -8.83
CA LEU A 55 0.84 -6.46 -8.07
C LEU A 55 -0.28 -7.44 -8.44
N GLU A 56 -0.30 -7.93 -9.68
CA GLU A 56 -1.29 -8.90 -10.18
C GLU A 56 -1.26 -10.23 -9.42
N ASN A 57 -0.13 -10.54 -8.77
CA ASN A 57 0.08 -11.77 -8.03
C ASN A 57 -0.01 -11.60 -6.51
N VAL A 58 -0.36 -10.40 -6.01
CA VAL A 58 -0.47 -10.11 -4.59
C VAL A 58 -1.93 -10.12 -4.19
N VAL A 59 -2.40 -11.27 -3.72
CA VAL A 59 -3.79 -11.52 -3.34
C VAL A 59 -3.84 -12.22 -1.98
N ALA A 60 -4.66 -11.69 -1.08
CA ALA A 60 -4.97 -12.30 0.21
C ALA A 60 -6.47 -12.59 0.31
N ALA A 61 -6.83 -13.75 0.84
CA ALA A 61 -8.23 -14.14 0.96
C ALA A 61 -9.00 -13.15 1.86
N GLY A 62 -10.11 -12.62 1.37
CA GLY A 62 -10.95 -11.67 2.12
C GLY A 62 -10.49 -10.21 2.07
N LEU A 63 -9.38 -9.90 1.38
CA LEU A 63 -8.94 -8.52 1.14
C LEU A 63 -9.10 -8.13 -0.34
N PRO A 64 -9.18 -6.82 -0.66
CA PRO A 64 -9.07 -6.34 -2.03
C PRO A 64 -7.77 -6.80 -2.69
N ALA A 65 -7.77 -6.99 -4.01
CA ALA A 65 -6.52 -7.22 -4.72
C ALA A 65 -5.64 -5.96 -4.59
N LEU A 66 -4.34 -6.15 -4.34
CA LEU A 66 -3.46 -5.01 -4.07
C LEU A 66 -3.41 -4.03 -5.25
N LYS A 67 -3.51 -4.55 -6.49
CA LYS A 67 -3.57 -3.76 -7.71
C LYS A 67 -4.71 -2.72 -7.68
N ASP A 68 -5.88 -3.10 -7.17
CA ASP A 68 -7.08 -2.25 -7.16
C ASP A 68 -6.96 -1.10 -6.14
N LEU A 69 -6.03 -1.19 -5.19
CA LEU A 69 -5.75 -0.13 -4.20
C LEU A 69 -4.71 0.87 -4.69
N VAL A 70 -3.97 0.53 -5.75
CA VAL A 70 -2.89 1.35 -6.33
C VAL A 70 -3.34 2.08 -7.59
N ASP A 71 -4.25 1.47 -8.36
CA ASP A 71 -4.86 2.07 -9.56
C ASP A 71 -5.78 3.25 -9.22
#